data_AF-A0A6J0BBE9-F1
#
_entry.id   AF-A0A6J0BBE9-F1
#
_cell.length_a   1.000
_cell.length_b   1.000
_cell.length_c   1.000
_cell.angle_alpha   90.00
_cell.angle_beta   90.00
_cell.angle_gamma   90.00
#
_symmetry.space_group_name_H-M   'P 1'
#
loop_
_entity.id
_entity.type
_entity.pdbx_description
1 polymer ?
#
loop_
_entity_poly.entity_id
_entity_poly.type
_entity_poly.pdbx_seq_one_letter_code
_entity_poly.pdbx_strand_id
1 'polypeptide(L)'
;MKAIANGWTSNPKTEVIEYFRKRQDNLSTVDNTLLMGDRVVIPKTMQPEILTARHKGHPGIRKMKQLAREYVYWPKIFENIERLVQQCDAYALTRRMPIKVPLSLWPEATRPLERLYVDIGYPPNSQYLYIFVDVYSKFLEVAIASSITATHTGELCHEVFSRYGPPEMLVSDHGSQFTSGLFANLGENHQITHLISPVNHPQSNGQAERIVDTVKTAIAKDATNWKKTLFGFLHSYRYTPCAAAPGGKSPAELFFGQQMNTPFSKLFPKPKEEKSGPNDFEGKKTNMKNSLTDIMAHDHVNSQSATAS
;
A
#
# COMPACT_ATOMS: atom_id res chain seq x y z
N MET A 1 -11.12 -16.63 -49.07
CA MET A 1 -12.35 -17.30 -49.57
C MET A 1 -12.06 -18.20 -50.77
N LYS A 2 -11.69 -17.70 -51.96
CA LYS A 2 -11.33 -18.55 -53.12
C LYS A 2 -10.26 -19.62 -52.82
N ALA A 3 -9.24 -19.28 -52.03
CA ALA A 3 -8.19 -20.24 -51.64
C ALA A 3 -8.70 -21.37 -50.72
N ILE A 4 -9.72 -21.13 -49.89
CA ILE A 4 -10.31 -22.15 -49.01
C ILE A 4 -11.21 -23.07 -49.85
N ALA A 5 -12.04 -22.49 -50.72
CA ALA A 5 -12.89 -23.24 -51.64
C ALA A 5 -12.09 -24.14 -52.61
N ASN A 6 -10.88 -23.71 -53.00
CA ASN A 6 -10.01 -24.45 -53.92
C ASN A 6 -8.94 -25.31 -53.20
N GLY A 7 -9.09 -25.57 -51.89
CA GLY A 7 -8.19 -26.46 -51.14
C GLY A 7 -6.73 -26.00 -51.06
N TRP A 8 -6.46 -24.70 -51.07
CA TRP A 8 -5.11 -24.10 -50.99
C TRP A 8 -4.11 -24.57 -52.07
N THR A 9 -4.62 -25.03 -53.22
CA THR A 9 -3.83 -25.61 -54.31
C THR A 9 -2.90 -24.62 -55.03
N SER A 10 -3.12 -23.31 -54.90
CA SER A 10 -2.28 -22.27 -55.48
C SER A 10 -1.18 -21.81 -54.50
N ASN A 11 0.05 -21.60 -54.99
CA ASN A 11 1.13 -20.99 -54.22
C ASN A 11 0.70 -19.65 -53.60
N PRO A 12 1.07 -19.35 -52.34
CA PRO A 12 0.61 -18.15 -51.66
C PRO A 12 1.13 -16.92 -52.39
N LYS A 13 0.20 -16.08 -52.89
CA LYS A 13 0.54 -14.87 -53.65
C LYS A 13 0.96 -13.69 -52.77
N THR A 14 0.69 -13.75 -51.46
CA THR A 14 0.97 -12.68 -50.50
C THR A 14 1.23 -13.25 -49.10
N GLU A 15 1.98 -12.51 -48.27
CA GLU A 15 2.23 -12.86 -46.86
C GLU A 15 0.93 -13.06 -46.06
N VAL A 16 -0.12 -12.31 -46.39
CA VAL A 16 -1.44 -12.43 -45.75
C VAL A 16 -2.05 -13.82 -46.05
N ILE A 17 -1.96 -14.29 -47.29
CA ILE A 17 -2.47 -15.61 -47.68
C ILE A 17 -1.67 -16.71 -46.96
N GLU A 18 -0.35 -16.56 -46.85
CA GLU A 18 0.49 -17.51 -46.13
C GLU A 18 0.17 -17.55 -44.62
N TYR A 19 -0.08 -16.39 -44.01
CA TYR A 19 -0.49 -16.29 -42.60
C TYR A 19 -1.76 -17.09 -42.29
N PHE A 20 -2.75 -17.00 -43.17
CA PHE A 20 -4.02 -17.72 -43.05
C PHE A 20 -3.89 -19.20 -43.45
N ARG A 21 -3.05 -19.53 -44.43
CA ARG A 21 -2.78 -20.93 -44.83
C ARG A 21 -2.23 -21.76 -43.67
N LYS A 22 -1.31 -21.19 -42.88
CA LYS A 22 -0.76 -21.83 -41.66
C LYS A 22 -1.81 -22.09 -40.56
N ARG A 23 -3.03 -21.55 -40.71
CA ARG A 23 -4.14 -21.64 -39.74
C ARG A 23 -5.42 -22.17 -40.41
N GLN A 24 -5.27 -22.91 -41.51
CA GLN A 24 -6.39 -23.41 -42.31
C GLN A 24 -7.39 -24.24 -41.48
N ASP A 25 -6.92 -24.99 -40.48
CA ASP A 25 -7.77 -25.86 -39.65
C ASP A 25 -8.77 -25.07 -38.79
N ASN A 26 -8.50 -23.77 -38.56
CA ASN A 26 -9.36 -22.87 -37.79
C ASN A 26 -10.17 -21.93 -38.68
N LEU A 27 -10.10 -22.08 -40.02
CA LEU A 27 -10.80 -21.22 -40.96
C LEU A 27 -12.05 -21.89 -41.50
N SER A 28 -13.18 -21.20 -41.39
CA SER A 28 -14.44 -21.65 -41.99
C SER A 28 -15.09 -20.51 -42.77
N THR A 29 -16.02 -20.86 -43.65
CA THR A 29 -16.82 -19.88 -44.39
C THR A 29 -18.29 -20.19 -44.18
N VAL A 30 -19.04 -19.21 -43.68
CA VAL A 30 -20.50 -19.28 -43.46
C VAL A 30 -21.11 -18.05 -44.11
N ASP A 31 -22.13 -18.23 -44.95
CA ASP A 31 -22.83 -17.13 -45.64
C ASP A 31 -21.89 -16.08 -46.27
N ASN A 32 -20.92 -16.57 -47.04
CA ASN A 32 -19.91 -15.74 -47.71
C ASN A 32 -19.06 -14.87 -46.75
N THR A 33 -19.02 -15.24 -45.47
CA THR A 33 -18.24 -14.60 -44.42
C THR A 33 -17.13 -15.53 -43.97
N LEU A 34 -15.91 -15.00 -43.87
CA LEU A 34 -14.74 -15.75 -43.41
C LEU A 34 -14.67 -15.70 -41.88
N LEU A 35 -14.55 -16.86 -41.25
CA LEU A 35 -14.46 -17.03 -39.80
C LEU A 35 -13.11 -17.64 -39.40
N MET A 36 -12.63 -17.27 -38.21
CA MET A 36 -11.45 -17.83 -37.54
C MET A 36 -11.85 -18.32 -36.15
N GLY A 37 -12.16 -19.63 -36.04
CA GLY A 37 -13.00 -20.15 -34.97
C GLY A 37 -14.38 -19.50 -35.04
N ASP A 38 -14.82 -18.89 -33.94
CA ASP A 38 -16.14 -18.22 -33.85
C ASP A 38 -16.10 -16.73 -34.21
N ARG A 39 -14.99 -16.22 -34.75
CA ARG A 39 -14.77 -14.78 -34.96
C ARG A 39 -14.74 -14.41 -36.43
N VAL A 40 -15.36 -13.29 -36.79
CA VAL A 40 -15.38 -12.78 -38.17
C VAL A 40 -14.02 -12.20 -38.56
N VAL A 41 -13.47 -12.69 -39.66
CA VAL A 41 -12.22 -12.16 -40.23
C VAL A 41 -12.50 -10.89 -41.01
N ILE A 42 -11.98 -9.76 -40.53
CA ILE A 42 -12.26 -8.45 -41.12
C ILE A 42 -11.20 -8.09 -42.19
N PRO A 43 -11.62 -7.77 -43.44
CA PRO A 43 -10.73 -7.31 -44.49
C PRO A 43 -9.99 -6.02 -44.10
N LYS A 44 -8.76 -5.85 -44.59
CA LYS A 44 -7.90 -4.68 -44.28
C LYS A 44 -8.58 -3.34 -44.55
N THR A 45 -9.44 -3.27 -45.55
CA THR A 45 -10.21 -2.07 -45.92
C THR A 45 -11.25 -1.66 -44.88
N MET A 46 -11.81 -2.61 -44.12
CA MET A 46 -12.88 -2.35 -43.14
C MET A 46 -12.37 -2.23 -41.70
N GLN A 47 -11.11 -2.58 -41.44
CA GLN A 47 -10.51 -2.52 -40.10
C GLN A 47 -10.57 -1.13 -39.45
N PRO A 48 -10.28 -0.01 -40.16
CA PRO A 48 -10.35 1.32 -39.56
C PRO A 48 -11.76 1.71 -39.11
N GLU A 49 -12.78 1.34 -39.89
CA GLU A 49 -14.18 1.63 -39.60
C GLU A 49 -14.67 0.87 -38.37
N ILE A 50 -14.36 -0.43 -38.28
CA ILE A 50 -14.69 -1.27 -37.12
C ILE A 50 -14.01 -0.74 -35.85
N LEU A 51 -12.74 -0.36 -35.94
CA LEU A 51 -11.99 0.22 -34.82
C LEU A 51 -12.62 1.53 -34.34
N THR A 52 -12.97 2.43 -35.26
CA THR A 52 -13.59 3.73 -34.95
C THR A 52 -14.98 3.57 -34.37
N ALA A 53 -15.82 2.73 -34.97
CA ALA A 53 -17.17 2.45 -34.50
C ALA A 53 -17.17 1.87 -33.07
N ARG A 54 -16.22 0.97 -32.77
CA ARG A 54 -16.08 0.37 -31.44
C ARG A 54 -15.39 1.26 -30.40
N HIS A 55 -14.68 2.29 -30.83
CA HIS A 55 -14.09 3.28 -29.94
C HIS A 55 -15.04 4.42 -29.56
N LYS A 56 -16.28 4.43 -30.09
CA LYS A 56 -17.34 5.33 -29.62
C LYS A 56 -17.55 5.15 -28.11
N GLY A 57 -17.44 6.25 -27.36
CA GLY A 57 -17.49 6.25 -25.90
C GLY A 57 -16.15 5.99 -25.18
N HIS A 58 -15.02 6.02 -25.91
CA HIS A 58 -13.65 5.90 -25.39
C HIS A 58 -13.40 4.71 -24.44
N PRO A 59 -13.83 3.49 -24.79
CA PRO A 59 -13.54 2.32 -23.97
C PRO A 59 -12.02 2.04 -23.91
N GLY A 60 -11.51 1.79 -22.72
CA GLY A 60 -10.10 1.46 -22.52
C GLY A 60 -9.67 0.14 -23.18
N ILE A 61 -8.36 -0.05 -23.32
CA ILE A 61 -7.70 -1.18 -24.01
C ILE A 61 -8.30 -2.55 -23.62
N ARG A 62 -8.55 -2.77 -22.31
CA ARG A 62 -9.07 -4.05 -21.81
C ARG A 62 -10.44 -4.40 -22.40
N LYS A 63 -11.38 -3.44 -22.41
CA LYS A 63 -12.74 -3.64 -22.96
C LYS A 63 -12.69 -3.86 -24.47
N MET A 64 -11.87 -3.09 -25.19
CA MET A 64 -11.72 -3.26 -26.64
C MET A 64 -11.11 -4.63 -27.00
N LYS A 65 -10.10 -5.11 -26.25
CA LYS A 65 -9.53 -6.45 -26.45
C LYS A 65 -10.54 -7.56 -26.15
N GLN A 66 -11.38 -7.39 -25.13
CA GLN A 66 -12.44 -8.36 -24.81
C GLN A 66 -13.44 -8.49 -25.96
N LEU A 67 -13.98 -7.37 -26.45
CA LEU A 67 -14.91 -7.36 -27.59
C LEU A 67 -14.28 -7.89 -28.87
N ALA A 68 -12.98 -7.70 -29.07
CA ALA A 68 -12.27 -8.30 -30.18
C ALA A 68 -12.21 -9.83 -30.05
N ARG A 69 -11.94 -10.36 -28.85
CA ARG A 69 -11.94 -11.82 -28.61
C ARG A 69 -13.29 -12.47 -28.87
N GLU A 70 -14.38 -11.75 -28.66
CA GLU A 70 -15.74 -12.27 -28.84
C GLU A 70 -16.21 -12.26 -30.30
N TYR A 71 -15.87 -11.25 -31.10
CA TYR A 71 -16.57 -11.02 -32.37
C TYR A 71 -15.70 -10.97 -33.63
N VAL A 72 -14.47 -10.46 -33.56
CA VAL A 72 -13.72 -10.08 -34.77
C VAL A 72 -12.25 -10.46 -34.71
N TYR A 73 -11.65 -10.76 -35.86
CA TYR A 73 -10.27 -11.16 -35.95
C TYR A 73 -9.58 -10.57 -37.17
N TRP A 74 -8.33 -10.13 -37.00
CA TRP A 74 -7.36 -9.94 -38.07
C TRP A 74 -5.95 -9.98 -37.47
N PRO A 75 -4.91 -10.21 -38.28
CA PRO A 75 -3.53 -10.22 -37.79
C PRO A 75 -3.19 -8.89 -37.09
N LYS A 76 -2.63 -8.96 -35.88
CA LYS A 76 -2.22 -7.80 -35.07
C LYS A 76 -3.36 -6.89 -34.58
N ILE A 77 -4.60 -7.39 -34.52
CA ILE A 77 -5.76 -6.67 -33.97
C ILE A 77 -5.48 -6.02 -32.60
N PHE A 78 -4.78 -6.70 -31.70
CA PHE A 78 -4.47 -6.15 -30.37
C PHE A 78 -3.50 -4.97 -30.44
N GLU A 79 -2.50 -5.00 -31.32
CA GLU A 79 -1.59 -3.87 -31.54
C GLU A 79 -2.34 -2.67 -32.15
N ASN A 80 -3.29 -2.93 -33.05
CA ASN A 80 -4.10 -1.87 -33.64
C ASN A 80 -5.03 -1.22 -32.60
N ILE A 81 -5.63 -2.01 -31.70
CA ILE A 81 -6.44 -1.52 -30.58
C ILE A 81 -5.59 -0.67 -29.63
N GLU A 82 -4.40 -1.15 -29.25
CA GLU A 82 -3.50 -0.40 -28.38
C GLU A 82 -3.10 0.94 -29.00
N ARG A 83 -2.74 0.94 -30.29
CA ARG A 83 -2.37 2.15 -31.02
C ARG A 83 -3.52 3.15 -31.07
N LEU A 84 -4.74 2.71 -31.41
CA LEU A 84 -5.93 3.56 -31.46
C LEU A 84 -6.22 4.21 -30.10
N VAL A 85 -6.23 3.41 -29.03
CA VAL A 85 -6.52 3.92 -27.68
C VAL A 85 -5.39 4.83 -27.19
N GLN A 86 -4.13 4.53 -27.49
CA GLN A 86 -3.00 5.41 -27.14
C GLN A 86 -3.00 6.75 -27.87
N GLN A 87 -3.54 6.79 -29.10
CA GLN A 87 -3.68 8.00 -29.92
C GLN A 87 -4.97 8.79 -29.60
N CYS A 88 -5.82 8.29 -28.70
CA CYS A 88 -7.05 8.97 -28.32
C CYS A 88 -6.79 10.05 -27.27
N ASP A 89 -7.15 11.30 -27.56
CA ASP A 89 -6.99 12.44 -26.63
C ASP A 89 -7.77 12.24 -25.32
N ALA A 90 -9.00 11.71 -25.37
CA ALA A 90 -9.78 11.39 -24.17
C ALA A 90 -9.13 10.31 -23.28
N TYR A 91 -8.37 9.37 -23.88
CA TYR A 91 -7.54 8.43 -23.12
C TYR A 91 -6.26 9.07 -22.59
N ALA A 92 -5.67 10.03 -23.32
CA ALA A 92 -4.52 10.81 -22.82
C ALA A 92 -4.90 11.67 -21.61
N LEU A 93 -6.11 12.24 -21.59
CA LEU A 93 -6.66 13.01 -20.46
C LEU A 93 -7.05 12.13 -19.26
N THR A 94 -7.47 10.88 -19.49
CA THR A 94 -7.83 9.92 -18.42
C THR A 94 -6.68 9.00 -18.00
N ARG A 95 -5.54 9.06 -18.70
CA ARG A 95 -4.32 8.33 -18.35
C ARG A 95 -3.78 8.90 -17.05
N ARG A 96 -3.83 8.09 -15.98
CA ARG A 96 -2.89 8.25 -14.87
C ARG A 96 -1.49 8.20 -15.47
N MET A 97 -0.73 9.28 -15.34
CA MET A 97 0.64 9.33 -15.84
C MET A 97 1.43 8.15 -15.26
N PRO A 98 2.05 7.29 -16.07
CA PRO A 98 3.05 6.38 -15.54
C PRO A 98 4.17 7.23 -14.98
N ILE A 99 4.46 7.06 -13.70
CA ILE A 99 5.52 7.79 -13.01
C ILE A 99 6.84 7.41 -13.69
N LYS A 100 7.39 8.37 -14.44
CA LYS A 100 8.65 8.25 -15.18
C LYS A 100 9.88 8.52 -14.31
N VAL A 101 9.69 8.80 -13.02
CA VAL A 101 10.81 9.01 -12.10
C VAL A 101 11.19 7.66 -11.53
N PRO A 102 12.49 7.27 -11.55
CA PRO A 102 12.96 6.15 -10.74
C PRO A 102 12.46 6.41 -9.32
N LEU A 103 11.57 5.54 -8.82
CA LEU A 103 11.07 5.65 -7.45
C LEU A 103 12.29 5.51 -6.56
N SER A 104 12.79 6.63 -6.04
CA SER A 104 13.51 6.62 -4.77
C SER A 104 12.50 6.02 -3.80
N LEU A 105 12.60 4.70 -3.64
CA LEU A 105 11.97 3.98 -2.57
C LEU A 105 12.57 4.61 -1.32
N TRP A 106 11.74 5.36 -0.59
CA TRP A 106 12.09 5.68 0.77
C TRP A 106 12.49 4.36 1.45
N PRO A 107 13.56 4.37 2.27
CA PRO A 107 13.93 3.18 3.03
C PRO A 107 12.70 2.63 3.76
N GLU A 108 12.53 1.32 3.85
CA GLU A 108 11.46 0.79 4.68
C GLU A 108 11.73 1.15 6.14
N ALA A 109 10.71 1.62 6.85
CA ALA A 109 10.83 1.82 8.29
C ALA A 109 10.97 0.45 8.97
N THR A 110 11.87 0.34 9.94
CA THR A 110 12.23 -0.92 10.60
C THR A 110 11.72 -1.03 12.03
N ARG A 111 11.35 0.09 12.64
CA ARG A 111 10.83 0.18 14.02
C ARG A 111 9.76 1.27 14.16
N PRO A 112 8.92 1.22 15.21
CA PRO A 112 7.97 2.29 15.49
C PRO A 112 8.68 3.65 15.64
N LEU A 113 8.03 4.72 15.18
CA LEU A 113 8.50 6.11 15.25
C LEU A 113 9.78 6.42 14.46
N GLU A 114 10.30 5.49 13.66
CA GLU A 114 11.36 5.82 12.71
C GLU A 114 10.86 6.80 11.64
N ARG A 115 9.62 6.63 11.19
CA ARG A 115 8.96 7.54 10.26
C ARG A 115 7.48 7.68 10.56
N LEU A 116 7.07 8.90 10.83
CA LEU A 116 5.69 9.28 11.08
C LEU A 116 5.18 10.14 9.94
N TYR A 117 4.05 9.76 9.35
CA TYR A 117 3.36 10.54 8.34
C TYR A 117 2.22 11.33 8.97
N VAL A 118 2.02 12.58 8.57
CA VAL A 118 0.90 13.43 9.02
C VAL A 118 0.14 14.01 7.82
N ASP A 119 -1.19 13.88 7.85
CA ASP A 119 -2.12 14.50 6.90
C ASP A 119 -3.33 15.10 7.64
N ILE A 120 -4.02 16.05 6.98
CA ILE A 120 -5.21 16.70 7.50
C ILE A 120 -6.46 16.14 6.81
N GLY A 121 -7.38 15.64 7.64
CA GLY A 121 -8.74 15.28 7.26
C GLY A 121 -9.75 16.38 7.57
N TYR A 122 -10.82 16.43 6.77
CA TYR A 122 -11.88 17.44 6.87
C TYR A 122 -13.22 16.74 7.21
N PRO A 123 -13.52 16.52 8.49
CA PRO A 123 -14.79 15.97 8.94
C PRO A 123 -15.95 16.98 8.75
N PRO A 124 -17.21 16.52 8.85
CA PRO A 124 -18.36 17.42 8.96
C PRO A 124 -18.25 18.35 10.18
N ASN A 125 -18.70 19.60 10.05
CA ASN A 125 -18.80 20.65 11.09
C ASN A 125 -17.54 21.51 11.36
N SER A 126 -16.78 21.89 10.33
CA SER A 126 -15.68 22.88 10.43
C SER A 126 -14.59 22.53 11.46
N GLN A 127 -14.43 21.25 11.79
CA GLN A 127 -13.29 20.75 12.55
C GLN A 127 -12.26 20.16 11.59
N TYR A 128 -11.06 19.91 12.11
CA TYR A 128 -9.97 19.30 11.35
C TYR A 128 -9.46 18.06 12.09
N LEU A 129 -9.00 17.06 11.33
CA LEU A 129 -8.39 15.85 11.87
C LEU A 129 -6.93 15.80 11.47
N TYR A 130 -6.03 15.89 12.45
CA TYR A 130 -4.61 15.61 12.22
C TYR A 130 -4.42 14.10 12.37
N ILE A 131 -4.16 13.44 11.25
CA ILE A 131 -4.05 11.99 11.17
C ILE A 131 -2.56 11.64 11.08
N PHE A 132 -2.05 11.04 12.16
CA PHE A 132 -0.69 10.56 12.28
C PHE A 132 -0.66 9.06 12.00
N VAL A 133 0.19 8.64 11.07
CA VAL A 133 0.36 7.25 10.65
C VAL A 133 1.81 6.85 10.86
N ASP A 134 2.06 5.93 11.79
CA ASP A 134 3.38 5.31 11.92
C ASP A 134 3.63 4.36 10.73
N VAL A 135 4.71 4.58 9.98
CA VAL A 135 4.93 3.86 8.72
C VAL A 135 5.27 2.39 8.96
N TYR A 136 5.95 2.05 10.06
CA TYR A 136 6.33 0.68 10.38
C TYR A 136 5.12 -0.16 10.84
N SER A 137 4.52 0.24 11.95
CA SER A 137 3.43 -0.49 12.61
C SER A 137 2.08 -0.29 11.94
N LYS A 138 1.92 0.75 11.11
CA LYS A 138 0.64 1.25 10.59
C LYS A 138 -0.27 1.80 11.70
N PHE A 139 0.27 2.11 12.88
CA PHE A 139 -0.50 2.64 14.00
C PHE A 139 -1.05 4.02 13.67
N LEU A 140 -2.30 4.23 14.05
CA LEU A 140 -3.06 5.45 13.79
C LEU A 140 -3.26 6.23 15.07
N GLU A 141 -2.87 7.50 15.05
CA GLU A 141 -3.24 8.50 16.04
C GLU A 141 -3.97 9.65 15.36
N VAL A 142 -5.09 10.12 15.92
CA VAL A 142 -5.90 11.18 15.31
C VAL A 142 -6.21 12.23 16.35
N ALA A 143 -5.75 13.45 16.12
CA ALA A 143 -6.10 14.61 16.93
C ALA A 143 -7.20 15.43 16.26
N ILE A 144 -8.18 15.88 17.05
CA ILE A 144 -9.28 16.72 16.59
C ILE A 144 -8.94 18.17 16.92
N ALA A 145 -8.93 19.01 15.90
CA ALA A 145 -8.56 20.41 16.00
C ALA A 145 -9.68 21.35 15.53
N SER A 146 -9.66 22.59 16.01
CA SER A 146 -10.55 23.67 15.56
C SER A 146 -9.89 24.61 14.54
N SER A 147 -8.59 24.45 14.30
CA SER A 147 -7.78 25.32 13.45
C SER A 147 -6.71 24.51 12.70
N ILE A 148 -6.27 25.01 11.55
CA ILE A 148 -5.14 24.49 10.77
C ILE A 148 -3.91 25.41 10.78
N THR A 149 -3.81 26.31 11.76
CA THR A 149 -2.64 27.20 11.87
C THR A 149 -1.37 26.41 12.19
N ALA A 150 -0.22 26.93 11.77
CA ALA A 150 1.08 26.32 12.04
C ALA A 150 1.36 26.19 13.55
N THR A 151 1.00 27.21 14.34
CA THR A 151 1.12 27.21 15.81
C THR A 151 0.36 26.05 16.42
N HIS A 152 -0.92 25.90 16.06
CA HIS A 152 -1.75 24.84 16.61
C HIS A 152 -1.30 23.46 16.16
N THR A 153 -0.81 23.37 14.91
CA THR A 153 -0.19 22.13 14.40
C THR A 153 1.03 21.74 15.25
N GLY A 154 1.90 22.70 15.58
CA GLY A 154 3.05 22.47 16.45
C GLY A 154 2.65 21.97 17.85
N GLU A 155 1.66 22.60 18.47
CA GLU A 155 1.11 22.17 19.77
C GLU A 155 0.60 20.73 19.73
N LEU A 156 -0.15 20.36 18.68
CA LEU A 156 -0.65 19.00 18.49
C LEU A 156 0.47 17.97 18.29
N CYS A 157 1.52 18.34 17.54
CA CYS A 157 2.71 17.51 17.42
C CYS A 157 3.36 17.28 18.80
N HIS A 158 3.53 18.33 19.61
CA HIS A 158 4.05 18.20 20.97
C HIS A 158 3.18 17.28 21.85
N GLU A 159 1.85 17.39 21.75
CA GLU A 159 0.93 16.52 22.48
C GLU A 159 1.08 15.05 22.07
N VAL A 160 1.16 14.77 20.76
CA VAL A 160 1.40 13.41 20.26
C VAL A 160 2.76 12.88 20.71
N PHE A 161 3.82 13.69 20.61
CA PHE A 161 5.17 13.29 20.98
C PHE A 161 5.33 13.10 22.49
N SER A 162 4.56 13.80 23.33
CA SER A 162 4.55 13.54 24.78
C SER A 162 3.99 12.16 25.16
N ARG A 163 3.16 11.56 24.29
CA ARG A 163 2.52 10.25 24.55
C ARG A 163 3.38 9.08 24.10
N TYR A 164 4.12 9.25 23.00
CA TYR A 164 4.82 8.15 22.35
C TYR A 164 6.32 8.37 22.15
N GLY A 165 6.78 9.61 22.30
CA GLY A 165 8.11 10.06 21.89
C GLY A 165 8.06 10.76 20.51
N PRO A 166 9.06 11.61 20.22
CA PRO A 166 9.22 12.19 18.89
C PRO A 166 9.68 11.13 17.87
N PRO A 167 9.24 11.21 16.60
CA PRO A 167 9.77 10.35 15.56
C PRO A 167 11.15 10.80 15.08
N GLU A 168 11.94 9.91 14.50
CA GLU A 168 13.21 10.29 13.85
C GLU A 168 12.96 11.14 12.60
N MET A 169 11.89 10.82 11.87
CA MET A 169 11.47 11.50 10.66
C MET A 169 9.97 11.78 10.66
N LEU A 170 9.62 13.05 10.46
CA LEU A 170 8.23 13.47 10.25
C LEU A 170 8.02 13.79 8.76
N VAL A 171 7.01 13.20 8.14
CA VAL A 171 6.67 13.42 6.74
C VAL A 171 5.29 14.07 6.66
N SER A 172 5.18 15.23 6.01
CA SER A 172 3.92 15.93 5.78
C SER A 172 3.71 16.24 4.31
N ASP A 173 2.51 16.68 3.92
CA ASP A 173 2.27 17.29 2.62
C ASP A 173 2.84 18.72 2.53
N HIS A 174 2.71 19.35 1.35
CA HIS A 174 3.10 20.73 1.10
C HIS A 174 2.15 21.78 1.73
N GLY A 175 1.35 21.40 2.74
CA GLY A 175 0.48 22.32 3.44
C GLY A 175 1.26 23.45 4.12
N SER A 176 0.81 24.70 3.97
CA SER A 176 1.48 25.88 4.51
C SER A 176 1.71 25.81 6.03
N GLN A 177 0.83 25.10 6.73
CA GLN A 177 0.91 24.83 8.16
C GLN A 177 2.16 24.04 8.57
N PHE A 178 2.68 23.21 7.66
CA PHE A 178 3.88 22.39 7.87
C PHE A 178 5.17 23.10 7.42
N THR A 179 5.08 24.21 6.68
CA THR A 179 6.23 24.90 6.09
C THR A 179 6.78 26.09 6.90
N SER A 180 6.23 26.33 8.10
CA SER A 180 6.63 27.50 8.92
C SER A 180 7.91 27.25 9.73
N GLY A 181 8.54 28.32 10.21
CA GLY A 181 9.70 28.23 11.13
C GLY A 181 9.43 27.47 12.43
N LEU A 182 8.16 27.23 12.80
CA LEU A 182 7.81 26.38 13.94
C LEU A 182 8.24 24.93 13.73
N PHE A 183 8.13 24.40 12.52
CA PHE A 183 8.57 23.03 12.21
C PHE A 183 10.09 22.91 12.19
N ALA A 184 10.80 23.98 11.82
CA ALA A 184 12.25 24.04 11.98
C ALA A 184 12.67 23.98 13.46
N ASN A 185 12.03 24.79 14.32
CA ASN A 185 12.28 24.77 15.77
C ASN A 185 11.93 23.41 16.40
N LEU A 186 10.87 22.77 15.92
CA LEU A 186 10.44 21.46 16.41
C LEU A 186 11.46 20.38 16.01
N GLY A 187 12.01 20.47 14.80
CA GLY A 187 13.12 19.65 14.33
C GLY A 187 14.39 19.82 15.17
N GLU A 188 14.77 21.06 15.50
CA GLU A 188 15.96 21.33 16.31
C GLU A 188 15.81 20.84 17.76
N ASN A 189 14.67 21.11 18.40
CA ASN A 189 14.45 20.77 19.81
C ASN A 189 14.34 19.26 20.06
N HIS A 190 13.77 18.52 19.10
CA HIS A 190 13.49 17.09 19.25
C HIS A 190 14.36 16.21 18.34
N GLN A 191 15.31 16.80 17.61
CA GLN A 191 16.17 16.13 16.63
C GLN A 191 15.37 15.39 15.53
N ILE A 192 14.25 15.99 15.11
CA ILE A 192 13.35 15.41 14.10
C ILE A 192 13.74 15.92 12.72
N THR A 193 13.93 15.00 11.78
CA THR A 193 14.07 15.36 10.37
C THR A 193 12.68 15.55 9.76
N HIS A 194 12.28 16.79 9.50
CA HIS A 194 11.02 17.07 8.81
C HIS A 194 11.22 17.06 7.29
N LEU A 195 10.44 16.23 6.59
CA LEU A 195 10.48 16.11 5.14
C LEU A 195 9.09 16.37 4.57
N ILE A 196 9.08 17.08 3.45
CA ILE A 196 7.86 17.34 2.71
C ILE A 196 7.73 16.26 1.63
N SER A 197 6.62 15.52 1.69
CA SER A 197 6.24 14.53 0.69
C SER A 197 6.17 15.20 -0.69
N PRO A 198 6.95 14.74 -1.68
CA PRO A 198 6.82 15.29 -3.02
C PRO A 198 5.48 14.84 -3.62
N VAL A 199 4.87 15.74 -4.41
CA VAL A 199 3.60 15.46 -5.09
C VAL A 199 3.83 14.28 -6.05
N ASN A 200 3.15 13.14 -5.80
CA ASN A 200 3.22 11.86 -6.55
C ASN A 200 4.34 10.86 -6.16
N HIS A 201 4.50 10.52 -4.87
CA HIS A 201 5.30 9.35 -4.43
C HIS A 201 4.43 8.18 -3.92
N PRO A 202 3.81 7.39 -4.82
CA PRO A 202 2.78 6.40 -4.46
C PRO A 202 3.30 5.18 -3.70
N GLN A 203 4.61 4.94 -3.63
CA GLN A 203 5.13 3.71 -3.04
C GLN A 203 5.41 3.83 -1.53
N SER A 204 5.92 4.98 -1.08
CA SER A 204 6.11 5.23 0.36
C SER A 204 4.93 5.98 0.99
N ASN A 205 4.38 6.99 0.31
CA ASN A 205 3.25 7.76 0.84
C ASN A 205 1.92 7.08 0.54
N GLY A 206 1.81 6.33 -0.56
CA GLY A 206 0.54 5.70 -0.95
C GLY A 206 -0.03 4.72 0.09
N GLN A 207 0.79 4.14 0.97
CA GLN A 207 0.26 3.35 2.09
C GLN A 207 -0.33 4.24 3.19
N ALA A 208 0.38 5.29 3.59
CA ALA A 208 -0.12 6.24 4.57
C ALA A 208 -1.36 6.99 4.04
N GLU A 209 -1.34 7.44 2.78
CA GLU A 209 -2.47 8.02 2.06
C GLU A 209 -3.69 7.10 2.07
N ARG A 210 -3.52 5.81 1.76
CA ARG A 210 -4.62 4.82 1.83
C ARG A 210 -5.20 4.67 3.24
N ILE A 211 -4.33 4.68 4.25
CA ILE A 211 -4.78 4.60 5.65
C ILE A 211 -5.57 5.85 5.99
N VAL A 212 -5.09 7.04 5.61
CA VAL A 212 -5.81 8.31 5.80
C VAL A 212 -7.17 8.30 5.08
N ASP A 213 -7.22 7.85 3.83
CA ASP A 213 -8.46 7.67 3.08
C ASP A 213 -9.42 6.69 3.77
N THR A 214 -8.89 5.67 4.43
CA THR A 214 -9.69 4.72 5.22
C THR A 214 -10.32 5.42 6.43
N VAL A 215 -9.59 6.30 7.12
CA VAL A 215 -10.13 7.12 8.22
C VAL A 215 -11.22 8.06 7.69
N LYS A 216 -10.94 8.80 6.60
CA LYS A 216 -11.87 9.73 5.94
C LYS A 216 -13.16 9.02 5.50
N THR A 217 -13.04 7.81 4.95
CA THR A 217 -14.19 6.98 4.56
C THR A 217 -14.97 6.45 5.76
N ALA A 218 -14.27 6.07 6.85
CA ALA A 218 -14.93 5.56 8.05
C ALA A 218 -15.84 6.60 8.69
N ILE A 219 -15.37 7.84 8.84
CA ILE A 219 -16.17 8.93 9.42
C ILE A 219 -17.33 9.38 8.52
N ALA A 220 -17.20 9.23 7.20
CA ALA A 220 -18.25 9.59 6.24
C ALA A 220 -19.49 8.67 6.31
N LYS A 221 -19.37 7.48 6.93
CA LYS A 221 -20.49 6.53 7.06
C LYS A 221 -21.61 7.03 7.97
N ASP A 222 -21.26 7.79 9.01
CA ASP A 222 -22.23 8.46 9.89
C ASP A 222 -21.70 9.86 10.18
N ALA A 223 -22.04 10.79 9.30
CA ALA A 223 -21.66 12.19 9.42
C ALA A 223 -22.26 12.86 10.66
N THR A 224 -23.38 12.37 11.18
CA THR A 224 -24.07 12.97 12.34
C THR A 224 -23.36 12.66 13.66
N ASN A 225 -22.80 11.45 13.80
CA ASN A 225 -22.03 11.03 14.98
C ASN A 225 -20.57 10.67 14.64
N TRP A 226 -19.94 11.45 13.77
CA TRP A 226 -18.63 11.11 13.22
C TRP A 226 -17.55 10.87 14.29
N LYS A 227 -17.61 11.55 15.45
CA LYS A 227 -16.67 11.31 16.57
C LYS A 227 -16.80 9.91 17.16
N LYS A 228 -18.02 9.45 17.39
CA LYS A 228 -18.29 8.10 17.89
C LYS A 228 -17.82 7.06 16.88
N THR A 229 -18.09 7.31 15.60
CA THR A 229 -17.62 6.46 14.49
C THR A 229 -16.10 6.43 14.41
N LEU A 230 -15.44 7.59 14.56
CA LEU A 230 -13.98 7.70 14.57
C LEU A 230 -13.37 6.90 15.72
N PHE A 231 -13.83 7.07 16.96
CA PHE A 231 -13.27 6.37 18.11
C PHE A 231 -13.52 4.85 18.03
N GLY A 232 -14.71 4.43 17.59
CA GLY A 232 -15.00 3.03 17.34
C GLY A 232 -14.10 2.43 16.24
N PHE A 233 -13.90 3.18 15.16
CA PHE A 233 -13.00 2.80 14.07
C PHE A 233 -11.56 2.67 14.55
N LEU A 234 -11.01 3.68 15.26
CA LEU A 234 -9.64 3.67 15.75
C LEU A 234 -9.40 2.50 16.70
N HIS A 235 -10.32 2.24 17.63
CA HIS A 235 -10.23 1.09 18.53
C HIS A 235 -10.18 -0.22 17.74
N SER A 236 -11.13 -0.44 16.82
CA SER A 236 -11.17 -1.64 16.00
C SER A 236 -9.93 -1.82 15.14
N TYR A 237 -9.49 -0.75 14.47
CA TYR A 237 -8.34 -0.76 13.57
C TYR A 237 -7.06 -1.13 14.31
N ARG A 238 -6.83 -0.53 15.49
CA ARG A 238 -5.61 -0.73 16.29
C ARG A 238 -5.38 -2.19 16.70
N TYR A 239 -6.43 -2.94 17.01
CA TYR A 239 -6.30 -4.36 17.39
C TYR A 239 -6.51 -5.36 16.23
N THR A 240 -6.93 -4.90 15.04
CA THR A 240 -7.19 -5.80 13.90
C THR A 240 -5.87 -6.12 13.18
N PRO A 241 -5.54 -7.41 12.93
CA PRO A 241 -4.39 -7.81 12.12
C PRO A 241 -4.35 -7.13 10.75
N CYS A 242 -3.21 -6.57 10.35
CA CYS A 242 -3.05 -5.85 9.10
C CYS A 242 -2.04 -6.58 8.20
N ALA A 243 -2.48 -7.07 7.04
CA ALA A 243 -1.60 -7.79 6.10
C ALA A 243 -0.47 -6.91 5.53
N ALA A 244 -0.65 -5.59 5.52
CA ALA A 244 0.38 -4.64 5.09
C ALA A 244 1.40 -4.31 6.20
N ALA A 245 1.18 -4.78 7.42
CA ALA A 245 2.09 -4.61 8.54
C ALA A 245 3.02 -5.82 8.68
N PRO A 246 4.26 -5.63 9.18
CA PRO A 246 5.21 -6.71 9.43
C PRO A 246 4.59 -7.92 10.15
N GLY A 247 4.72 -9.10 9.55
CA GLY A 247 4.22 -10.36 10.12
C GLY A 247 2.70 -10.47 10.21
N GLY A 248 1.93 -9.59 9.54
CA GLY A 248 0.47 -9.60 9.59
C GLY A 248 -0.11 -9.23 10.96
N LYS A 249 0.71 -8.65 11.86
CA LYS A 249 0.32 -8.28 13.22
C LYS A 249 -0.62 -7.09 13.24
N SER A 250 -1.29 -6.88 14.39
CA SER A 250 -2.11 -5.68 14.57
C SER A 250 -1.24 -4.43 14.75
N PRO A 251 -1.71 -3.24 14.34
CA PRO A 251 -0.94 -2.01 14.49
C PRO A 251 -0.50 -1.73 15.93
N ALA A 252 -1.39 -1.97 16.90
CA ALA A 252 -1.06 -1.77 18.31
C ALA A 252 -0.05 -2.79 18.85
N GLU A 253 -0.09 -4.04 18.38
CA GLU A 253 0.89 -5.06 18.77
C GLU A 253 2.30 -4.68 18.31
N LEU A 254 2.44 -4.15 17.09
CA LEU A 254 3.72 -3.70 16.56
C LEU A 254 4.21 -2.41 17.24
N PHE A 255 3.30 -1.49 17.55
CA PHE A 255 3.66 -0.20 18.12
C PHE A 255 4.01 -0.29 19.61
N PHE A 256 3.22 -1.03 20.40
CA PHE A 256 3.41 -1.17 21.84
C PHE A 256 4.18 -2.44 22.25
N GLY A 257 4.45 -3.35 21.32
CA GLY A 257 5.08 -4.64 21.60
C GLY A 257 4.18 -5.64 22.34
N GLN A 258 2.89 -5.33 22.54
CA GLN A 258 1.93 -6.19 23.24
C GLN A 258 0.55 -6.13 22.58
N GLN A 259 -0.19 -7.24 22.65
CA GLN A 259 -1.57 -7.28 22.16
C GLN A 259 -2.48 -6.44 23.06
N MET A 260 -3.28 -5.57 22.43
CA MET A 260 -4.33 -4.84 23.13
C MET A 260 -5.44 -5.78 23.59
N ASN A 261 -6.07 -5.46 24.71
CA ASN A 261 -7.33 -6.07 25.09
C ASN A 261 -8.39 -5.76 24.02
N THR A 262 -9.05 -6.81 23.54
CA THR A 262 -10.11 -6.70 22.53
C THR A 262 -11.43 -7.22 23.10
N PRO A 263 -12.59 -6.92 22.48
CA PRO A 263 -13.85 -7.55 22.86
C PRO A 263 -13.81 -9.08 22.83
N PHE A 264 -12.86 -9.66 22.08
CA PHE A 264 -12.67 -11.10 21.92
C PHE A 264 -11.62 -11.68 22.89
N SER A 265 -10.83 -10.86 23.59
CA SER A 265 -9.75 -11.36 24.46
C SER A 265 -10.26 -12.23 25.60
N LYS A 266 -11.53 -12.04 26.01
CA LYS A 266 -12.21 -12.85 27.04
C LYS A 266 -12.88 -14.12 26.53
N LEU A 267 -12.89 -14.37 25.21
CA LEU A 267 -13.44 -15.61 24.65
C LEU A 267 -12.47 -16.79 24.83
N PHE A 268 -11.19 -16.51 25.04
CA PHE A 268 -10.21 -17.54 25.31
C PHE A 268 -10.31 -17.99 26.77
N PRO A 269 -10.32 -19.32 27.04
CA PRO A 269 -10.23 -19.82 28.39
C PRO A 269 -8.93 -19.33 29.02
N LYS A 270 -9.01 -18.74 30.21
CA LYS A 270 -7.82 -18.36 30.96
C LYS A 270 -6.97 -19.62 31.18
N PRO A 271 -5.64 -19.56 31.00
CA PRO A 271 -4.77 -20.64 31.46
C PRO A 271 -5.11 -20.94 32.92
N LYS A 272 -5.26 -22.22 33.26
CA LYS A 272 -5.41 -22.61 34.66
C LYS A 272 -4.20 -22.06 35.39
N GLU A 273 -4.41 -21.16 36.36
CA GLU A 273 -3.36 -20.77 37.27
C GLU A 273 -2.85 -22.05 37.94
N GLU A 274 -1.67 -22.52 37.53
CA GLU A 274 -0.91 -23.43 38.37
C GLU A 274 -0.65 -22.65 39.65
N LYS A 275 -1.38 -23.00 40.71
CA LYS A 275 -1.11 -22.50 42.05
C LYS A 275 0.32 -22.92 42.38
N SER A 276 1.28 -22.02 42.19
CA SER A 276 2.58 -22.17 42.80
C SER A 276 2.33 -22.16 44.31
N GLY A 277 2.45 -23.34 44.91
CA GLY A 277 2.39 -23.48 46.36
C GLY A 277 3.45 -22.60 47.01
N PRO A 278 3.22 -22.10 48.22
CA PRO A 278 4.16 -21.23 48.90
C PRO A 278 5.34 -22.08 49.41
N ASN A 279 6.30 -22.45 48.56
CA ASN A 279 7.51 -23.17 49.00
C ASN A 279 8.72 -23.12 48.04
N ASP A 280 8.85 -22.08 47.20
CA ASP A 280 9.96 -21.99 46.23
C ASP A 280 10.90 -20.78 46.45
N PHE A 281 10.98 -20.28 47.69
CA PHE A 281 11.92 -19.23 48.06
C PHE A 281 13.29 -19.73 48.54
N GLU A 282 13.44 -21.02 48.85
CA GLU A 282 14.73 -21.57 49.32
C GLU A 282 15.66 -22.00 48.17
N GLY A 283 15.13 -22.43 47.01
CA GLY A 283 15.95 -22.86 45.86
C GLY A 283 16.69 -21.72 45.13
N LYS A 284 16.23 -20.47 45.25
CA LYS A 284 16.85 -19.31 44.57
C LYS A 284 18.01 -18.68 45.34
N LYS A 285 18.13 -18.90 46.66
CA LYS A 285 19.26 -18.37 47.45
C LYS A 285 20.54 -19.17 47.26
N THR A 286 20.45 -20.47 46.96
CA THR A 286 21.61 -21.34 46.72
C THR A 286 22.30 -21.02 45.40
N ASN A 287 21.53 -20.65 44.36
CA ASN A 287 22.08 -20.38 43.03
C ASN A 287 22.81 -19.01 42.94
N MET A 288 22.44 -18.04 43.78
CA MET A 288 23.11 -16.74 43.80
C MET A 288 24.42 -16.74 44.61
N LYS A 289 24.57 -17.64 45.59
CA LYS A 289 25.82 -17.80 46.35
C LYS A 289 26.90 -18.52 45.55
N ASN A 290 26.54 -19.55 44.78
CA ASN A 290 27.51 -20.29 43.95
C ASN A 290 28.05 -19.43 42.79
N SER A 291 27.21 -18.56 42.22
CA SER A 291 27.67 -17.64 41.15
C SER A 291 28.62 -16.55 41.65
N LEU A 292 28.53 -16.14 42.92
CA LEU A 292 29.43 -15.12 43.50
C LEU A 292 30.79 -15.70 43.92
N THR A 293 30.84 -16.98 44.32
CA THR A 293 32.11 -17.67 44.62
C THR A 293 32.92 -17.98 43.36
N ASP A 294 32.26 -18.29 42.24
CA ASP A 294 32.95 -18.57 40.98
C ASP A 294 33.53 -17.32 40.31
N ILE A 295 32.90 -16.15 40.49
CA ILE A 295 33.42 -14.88 39.97
C ILE A 295 34.64 -14.42 40.78
N MET A 296 34.64 -14.60 42.10
CA MET A 296 35.79 -14.23 42.95
C MET A 296 37.00 -15.18 42.80
N ALA A 297 36.79 -16.44 42.38
CA ALA A 297 37.88 -17.37 42.09
C ALA A 297 38.56 -17.08 40.74
N HIS A 298 37.85 -16.50 39.78
CA HIS A 298 38.37 -16.24 38.44
C HIS A 298 39.27 -14.99 38.36
N ASP A 299 39.03 -13.99 39.22
CA ASP A 299 39.84 -12.77 39.30
C ASP A 299 41.19 -12.99 40.01
N HIS A 300 41.30 -14.01 40.87
CA HIS A 300 42.54 -14.26 41.61
C HIS A 300 43.61 -15.03 40.82
N VAL A 301 43.21 -15.70 39.72
CA VAL A 301 44.12 -16.45 38.83
C VAL A 301 44.73 -15.55 37.74
N ASN A 302 44.02 -14.51 37.29
CA ASN A 302 44.50 -13.60 36.26
C ASN A 302 45.44 -12.49 36.77
N SER A 303 45.55 -12.28 38.08
CA SER A 303 46.47 -11.27 38.64
C SER A 303 47.88 -11.82 38.93
N GLN A 304 48.12 -13.13 38.80
CA GLN A 304 49.44 -13.75 39.06
C GLN A 304 50.22 -14.12 37.78
N SER A 305 49.60 -14.03 36.60
CA SER A 305 50.29 -14.30 35.31
C SER A 305 50.87 -13.06 34.64
N ALA A 306 50.75 -11.86 35.23
CA ALA A 306 51.21 -10.60 34.64
C ALA A 306 52.57 -10.09 35.19
N THR A 307 53.29 -10.86 36.00
CA THR A 307 54.59 -10.47 36.58
C THR A 307 55.72 -11.46 36.32
N ALA A 308 55.73 -12.14 35.17
CA ALA A 308 56.87 -12.95 34.73
C ALA A 308 56.97 -13.01 33.21
N SER A 309 57.48 -11.93 32.59
CA SER A 309 58.26 -11.92 31.34
C SER A 309 58.83 -10.52 31.13
#